data_AF-A0A935KG13-F1
#
_entry.id   AF-A0A935KG13-F1
#
_cell.length_a   1.000
_cell.length_b   1.000
_cell.length_c   1.000
_cell.angle_alpha   90.00
_cell.angle_beta   90.00
_cell.angle_gamma   90.00
#
_symmetry.space_group_name_H-M   'P 1'
#
loop_
_entity.id
_entity.type
_entity.pdbx_description
1 polymer ?
#
loop_
_entity_poly.entity_id
_entity_poly.type
_entity_poly.pdbx_seq_one_letter_code
_entity_poly.pdbx_strand_id
1 'polypeptide(L)'
;MTQPYSARFPDSRPRRMRRDDFSRRLMRETTLTPDDLILPVFVLDGAGREEPVPSLPGVSRKSFDLLCRDAEACLELGVPAIALFPVIPAELKTADAAQAWHPDDLVPRTVRALKSRFPELGVITDVALDPYTSHGQDGLIDASGYVLNDETVEALVKQAMNHAAAGVDMVAPSDMMDGRVGALRRALDGAGFQRTRILAYSAKYASSFYGPFRDAVGSSGNLKGGNKFTYQMDPANSDEALREVALDVAEGADMVMVKPGLPYLDIVRRVKDAFAMPTAVYQVSGEYAMLKAASQMGWLDERACVLEVLVGMKRAGADAILTYFALDAARWLGQSARGGSGAAPFRPPPHHRRAPPTSEYYGSDPLSSAPPPPPHPASPPRVRGGRAADARASLPACAWTGARRPEACRRRARARRPCSASASSGSRRPR
;
A
#
# COMPACT_ATOMS: atom_id res chain seq x y z
N MET A 1 1.49 35.51 -3.56
CA MET A 1 1.21 34.51 -4.62
C MET A 1 1.34 35.19 -5.97
N THR A 2 2.51 35.11 -6.57
CA THR A 2 2.74 35.55 -7.96
C THR A 2 1.90 34.66 -8.87
N GLN A 3 1.04 35.24 -9.70
CA GLN A 3 0.27 34.50 -10.71
C GLN A 3 1.25 33.80 -11.66
N PRO A 4 1.32 32.45 -11.70
CA PRO A 4 2.33 31.74 -12.49
C PRO A 4 2.00 31.68 -13.99
N TYR A 5 0.89 32.28 -14.43
CA TYR A 5 0.45 32.28 -15.82
C TYR A 5 0.26 33.71 -16.34
N SER A 6 1.07 34.11 -17.31
CA SER A 6 1.02 35.47 -17.88
C SER A 6 -0.06 35.65 -18.96
N ALA A 7 -0.53 34.57 -19.60
CA ALA A 7 -1.46 34.65 -20.72
C ALA A 7 -2.85 34.07 -20.37
N ARG A 8 -3.91 34.82 -20.71
CA ARG A 8 -5.32 34.42 -20.56
C ARG A 8 -5.86 33.85 -21.86
N PHE A 9 -7.01 33.18 -21.82
CA PHE A 9 -7.74 32.84 -23.05
C PHE A 9 -8.15 34.14 -23.77
N PRO A 10 -7.98 34.27 -25.10
CA PRO A 10 -7.63 33.22 -26.07
C PRO A 10 -6.12 33.02 -26.35
N ASP A 11 -5.24 33.84 -25.78
CA ASP A 11 -3.79 33.79 -26.01
C ASP A 11 -3.15 32.52 -25.45
N SER A 12 -3.59 32.07 -24.27
CA SER A 12 -3.26 30.76 -23.70
C SER A 12 -4.32 29.71 -24.04
N ARG A 13 -3.91 28.63 -24.72
CA ARG A 13 -4.77 27.48 -25.05
C ARG A 13 -4.03 26.17 -24.78
N PRO A 14 -4.17 25.58 -23.57
CA PRO A 14 -3.48 24.32 -23.22
C PRO A 14 -3.77 23.16 -24.18
N ARG A 15 -4.91 23.18 -24.89
CA ARG A 15 -5.24 22.19 -25.93
C ARG A 15 -4.28 22.17 -27.11
N ARG A 16 -3.49 23.24 -27.35
CA ARG A 16 -2.48 23.28 -28.42
C ARG A 16 -1.44 22.16 -28.25
N MET A 17 -0.88 22.03 -27.05
CA MET A 17 0.08 20.95 -26.76
C MET A 17 -0.56 19.56 -26.67
N ARG A 18 -1.90 19.50 -26.53
CA ARG A 18 -2.70 18.26 -26.53
C ARG A 18 -3.31 17.95 -27.90
N ARG A 19 -2.88 18.58 -28.99
CA ARG A 19 -3.48 18.35 -30.31
C ARG A 19 -2.95 17.09 -30.97
N ASP A 20 -1.62 16.95 -31.02
CA ASP A 20 -0.94 15.90 -31.77
C ASP A 20 -0.12 15.00 -30.82
N ASP A 21 0.26 13.81 -31.28
CA ASP A 21 1.09 12.89 -30.48
C ASP A 21 2.47 13.48 -30.19
N PHE A 22 3.14 14.04 -31.21
CA PHE A 22 4.49 14.60 -31.05
C PHE A 22 4.53 15.69 -29.97
N SER A 23 3.52 16.58 -29.94
CA SER A 23 3.46 17.67 -28.96
C SER A 23 3.19 17.14 -27.55
N ARG A 24 2.33 16.12 -27.41
CA ARG A 24 2.11 15.43 -26.13
C ARG A 24 3.36 14.75 -25.61
N ARG A 25 4.13 14.12 -26.50
CA ARG A 25 5.41 13.48 -26.15
C ARG A 25 6.45 14.51 -25.69
N LEU A 26 6.56 15.64 -26.37
CA LEU A 26 7.49 16.72 -26.00
C LEU A 26 7.17 17.32 -24.62
N MET A 27 5.90 17.46 -24.25
CA MET A 27 5.49 18.05 -22.96
C MET A 27 5.31 17.01 -21.83
N ARG A 28 5.56 15.73 -22.07
CA ARG A 28 5.28 14.67 -21.10
C ARG A 28 6.22 14.78 -19.90
N GLU A 29 5.66 14.96 -18.72
CA GLU A 29 6.41 15.14 -17.47
C GLU A 29 6.88 13.81 -16.84
N THR A 30 6.22 12.70 -17.18
CA THR A 30 6.47 11.40 -16.54
C THR A 30 6.49 10.28 -17.57
N THR A 31 7.51 9.44 -17.52
CA THR A 31 7.62 8.22 -18.32
C THR A 31 7.83 7.04 -17.37
N LEU A 32 7.06 5.98 -17.58
CA LEU A 32 7.22 4.70 -16.90
C LEU A 32 8.10 3.79 -17.75
N THR A 33 9.00 3.07 -17.11
CA THR A 33 9.94 2.11 -17.71
C THR A 33 9.96 0.81 -16.89
N PRO A 34 10.46 -0.31 -17.45
CA PRO A 34 10.66 -1.54 -16.70
C PRO A 34 11.55 -1.38 -15.45
N ASP A 35 12.50 -0.44 -15.47
CA ASP A 35 13.39 -0.09 -14.34
C ASP A 35 12.62 0.35 -13.08
N ASP A 36 11.38 0.81 -13.24
CA ASP A 36 10.52 1.25 -12.13
C ASP A 36 9.78 0.09 -11.44
N LEU A 37 9.86 -1.14 -11.97
CA LEU A 37 8.99 -2.25 -11.58
C LEU A 37 9.70 -3.25 -10.68
N ILE A 38 9.01 -3.72 -9.65
CA ILE A 38 9.44 -4.84 -8.79
C ILE A 38 8.32 -5.88 -8.83
N LEU A 39 8.67 -7.15 -9.08
CA LEU A 39 7.70 -8.24 -9.14
C LEU A 39 7.57 -8.94 -7.77
N PRO A 40 6.41 -8.84 -7.08
CA PRO A 40 6.11 -9.69 -5.95
C PRO A 40 5.84 -11.14 -6.39
N VAL A 41 6.41 -12.11 -5.68
CA VAL A 41 6.24 -13.54 -5.97
C VAL A 41 5.92 -14.34 -4.70
N PHE A 42 5.04 -15.33 -4.82
CA PHE A 42 4.70 -16.24 -3.73
C PHE A 42 5.46 -17.56 -3.89
N VAL A 43 6.25 -17.92 -2.88
CA VAL A 43 7.15 -19.08 -2.96
C VAL A 43 6.64 -20.23 -2.12
N LEU A 44 6.57 -21.42 -2.72
CA LEU A 44 6.26 -22.70 -2.07
C LEU A 44 7.54 -23.52 -1.88
N ASP A 45 7.51 -24.37 -0.88
CA ASP A 45 8.50 -25.45 -0.77
C ASP A 45 8.16 -26.64 -1.69
N GLY A 46 9.17 -27.47 -1.97
CA GLY A 46 9.08 -28.62 -2.88
C GLY A 46 9.54 -28.30 -4.30
N ALA A 47 9.14 -29.13 -5.26
CA ALA A 47 9.54 -29.04 -6.66
C ALA A 47 8.34 -29.31 -7.59
N GLY A 48 8.28 -28.63 -8.75
CA GLY A 48 7.23 -28.80 -9.74
C GLY A 48 5.83 -28.41 -9.24
N ARG A 49 5.73 -27.54 -8.24
CA ARG A 49 4.47 -27.12 -7.63
C ARG A 49 4.07 -25.73 -8.09
N GLU A 50 2.85 -25.64 -8.60
CA GLU A 50 2.19 -24.38 -8.90
C GLU A 50 0.76 -24.42 -8.37
N GLU A 51 0.40 -23.42 -7.55
CA GLU A 51 -0.92 -23.27 -6.98
C GLU A 51 -1.50 -21.92 -7.37
N PRO A 52 -2.49 -21.86 -8.27
CA PRO A 52 -3.18 -20.61 -8.60
C PRO A 52 -3.80 -19.99 -7.36
N VAL A 53 -3.73 -18.65 -7.24
CA VAL A 53 -4.42 -17.91 -6.18
C VAL A 53 -5.74 -17.39 -6.74
N PRO A 54 -6.91 -17.93 -6.34
CA PRO A 54 -8.19 -17.57 -6.99
C PRO A 54 -8.53 -16.07 -6.89
N SER A 55 -8.17 -15.43 -5.77
CA SER A 55 -8.39 -13.99 -5.56
C SER A 55 -7.37 -13.09 -6.26
N LEU A 56 -6.36 -13.66 -6.92
CA LEU A 56 -5.38 -12.98 -7.78
C LEU A 56 -5.26 -13.68 -9.15
N PRO A 57 -6.25 -13.52 -10.05
CA PRO A 57 -6.26 -14.23 -11.33
C PRO A 57 -5.00 -13.97 -12.16
N GLY A 58 -4.27 -15.02 -12.52
CA GLY A 58 -2.98 -14.95 -13.23
C GLY A 58 -1.75 -14.97 -12.33
N VAL A 59 -1.92 -14.96 -11.01
CA VAL A 59 -0.85 -15.11 -10.03
C VAL A 59 -0.94 -16.49 -9.39
N SER A 60 0.20 -17.16 -9.27
CA SER A 60 0.33 -18.47 -8.63
C SER A 60 1.38 -18.43 -7.52
N ARG A 61 1.24 -19.31 -6.54
CA ARG A 61 2.33 -19.72 -5.65
C ARG A 61 3.17 -20.75 -6.37
N LYS A 62 4.49 -20.63 -6.34
CA LYS A 62 5.39 -21.46 -7.17
C LYS A 62 6.53 -22.02 -6.33
N SER A 63 6.89 -23.28 -6.56
CA SER A 63 8.18 -23.82 -6.10
C SER A 63 9.35 -23.13 -6.83
N PHE A 64 10.55 -23.19 -6.24
CA PHE A 64 11.72 -22.48 -6.75
C PHE A 64 12.03 -22.79 -8.23
N ASP A 65 11.88 -24.04 -8.66
CA ASP A 65 12.13 -24.46 -10.04
C ASP A 65 11.22 -23.75 -11.06
N LEU A 66 9.97 -23.48 -10.68
CA LEU A 66 9.03 -22.73 -11.52
C LEU A 66 9.22 -21.22 -11.37
N LEU A 67 9.57 -20.73 -10.18
CA LEU A 67 9.93 -19.33 -9.94
C LEU A 67 11.11 -18.88 -10.81
N CYS A 68 12.03 -19.79 -11.15
CA CYS A 68 13.14 -19.49 -12.06
C CYS A 68 12.68 -18.93 -13.42
N ARG A 69 11.50 -19.33 -13.90
CA ARG A 69 10.94 -18.82 -15.16
C ARG A 69 10.52 -17.35 -15.04
N ASP A 70 9.98 -16.96 -13.88
CA ASP A 70 9.62 -15.57 -13.62
C ASP A 70 10.87 -14.71 -13.46
N ALA A 71 11.91 -15.23 -12.79
CA ALA A 71 13.20 -14.57 -12.64
C ALA A 71 13.91 -14.34 -13.99
N GLU A 72 13.89 -15.34 -14.88
CA GLU A 72 14.40 -15.23 -16.26
C GLU A 72 13.60 -14.18 -17.05
N ALA A 73 12.27 -14.23 -16.97
CA ALA A 73 11.41 -13.25 -17.63
C ALA A 73 11.63 -11.81 -17.10
N CYS A 74 11.93 -11.64 -15.80
CA CYS A 74 12.30 -10.34 -15.25
C CYS A 74 13.53 -9.77 -15.97
N LEU A 75 14.61 -10.56 -16.08
CA LEU A 75 15.84 -10.12 -16.75
C LEU A 75 15.62 -9.83 -18.24
N GLU A 76 14.90 -10.71 -18.95
CA GLU A 76 14.58 -10.50 -20.37
C GLU A 76 13.78 -9.22 -20.63
N LEU A 77 12.89 -8.85 -19.70
CA LEU A 77 12.01 -7.68 -19.81
C LEU A 77 12.57 -6.42 -19.15
N GLY A 78 13.73 -6.51 -18.48
CA GLY A 78 14.36 -5.40 -17.76
C GLY A 78 13.69 -5.05 -16.43
N VAL A 79 12.95 -5.98 -15.81
CA VAL A 79 12.42 -5.80 -14.44
C VAL A 79 13.57 -6.06 -13.45
N PRO A 80 14.03 -5.06 -12.69
CA PRO A 80 15.29 -5.14 -11.94
C PRO A 80 15.28 -6.06 -10.72
N ALA A 81 14.10 -6.31 -10.12
CA ALA A 81 14.04 -7.03 -8.85
C ALA A 81 12.75 -7.83 -8.64
N ILE A 82 12.86 -8.84 -7.78
CA ILE A 82 11.73 -9.61 -7.26
C ILE A 82 11.63 -9.48 -5.73
N ALA A 83 10.40 -9.44 -5.22
CA ALA A 83 10.10 -9.42 -3.79
C ALA A 83 9.49 -10.76 -3.37
N LEU A 84 10.17 -11.49 -2.49
CA LEU A 84 9.80 -12.84 -2.06
C LEU A 84 8.81 -12.80 -0.90
N PHE A 85 7.70 -13.54 -1.06
CA PHE A 85 6.73 -13.80 0.00
C PHE A 85 6.58 -15.31 0.20
N PRO A 86 7.04 -15.87 1.33
CA PRO A 86 6.96 -17.31 1.55
C PRO A 86 5.53 -17.76 1.88
N VAL A 87 5.17 -18.94 1.40
CA VAL A 87 3.95 -19.64 1.81
C VAL A 87 4.35 -20.77 2.75
N ILE A 88 4.41 -20.44 4.05
CA ILE A 88 4.86 -21.36 5.09
C ILE A 88 3.76 -22.38 5.42
N PRO A 89 4.06 -23.70 5.43
CA PRO A 89 3.13 -24.74 5.87
C PRO A 89 2.57 -24.49 7.27
N ALA A 90 1.30 -24.82 7.49
CA ALA A 90 0.60 -24.50 8.75
C ALA A 90 1.25 -25.13 9.98
N GLU A 91 1.82 -26.33 9.83
CA GLU A 91 2.54 -27.07 10.86
C GLU A 91 3.86 -26.42 11.31
N LEU A 92 4.42 -25.52 10.50
CA LEU A 92 5.62 -24.74 10.84
C LEU A 92 5.27 -23.37 11.45
N LYS A 93 3.97 -23.02 11.54
CA LYS A 93 3.53 -21.75 12.13
C LYS A 93 3.35 -21.89 13.64
N THR A 94 4.13 -21.14 14.40
CA THR A 94 4.14 -21.18 15.87
C THR A 94 3.86 -19.80 16.47
N ALA A 95 3.53 -19.72 17.75
CA ALA A 95 3.30 -18.42 18.41
C ALA A 95 4.59 -17.60 18.57
N ASP A 96 5.74 -18.28 18.65
CA ASP A 96 7.07 -17.65 18.73
C ASP A 96 7.69 -17.37 17.36
N ALA A 97 7.04 -17.77 16.26
CA ALA A 97 7.54 -17.60 14.89
C ALA A 97 8.95 -18.16 14.62
N ALA A 98 9.41 -19.17 15.38
CA ALA A 98 10.79 -19.64 15.34
C ALA A 98 11.31 -20.03 13.94
N GLN A 99 10.42 -20.46 13.05
CA GLN A 99 10.74 -20.78 11.66
C GLN A 99 11.30 -19.58 10.87
N ALA A 100 10.96 -18.34 11.23
CA ALA A 100 11.38 -17.13 10.51
C ALA A 100 12.90 -16.91 10.47
N TRP A 101 13.64 -17.45 11.44
CA TRP A 101 15.11 -17.37 11.48
C TRP A 101 15.78 -18.75 11.49
N HIS A 102 15.07 -19.79 11.05
CA HIS A 102 15.68 -21.10 10.86
C HIS A 102 16.65 -21.06 9.66
N PRO A 103 17.90 -21.57 9.77
CA PRO A 103 18.88 -21.51 8.67
C PRO A 103 18.42 -22.19 7.36
N ASP A 104 17.59 -23.23 7.50
CA ASP A 104 16.98 -23.98 6.40
C ASP A 104 15.56 -23.50 6.03
N ASP A 105 15.14 -22.33 6.53
CA ASP A 105 13.87 -21.72 6.13
C ASP A 105 13.78 -21.54 4.60
N LEU A 106 12.54 -21.53 4.10
CA LEU A 106 12.24 -21.40 2.69
C LEU A 106 12.89 -20.15 2.08
N VAL A 107 12.82 -19.00 2.77
CA VAL A 107 13.34 -17.73 2.21
C VAL A 107 14.85 -17.78 2.01
N PRO A 108 15.71 -18.08 3.00
CA PRO A 108 17.15 -18.25 2.81
C PRO A 108 17.52 -19.26 1.71
N ARG A 109 16.83 -20.40 1.62
CA ARG A 109 17.08 -21.39 0.57
C ARG A 109 16.79 -20.82 -0.82
N THR A 110 15.65 -20.14 -0.97
CA THR A 110 15.27 -19.48 -2.23
C THR A 110 16.23 -18.36 -2.60
N VAL A 111 16.65 -17.53 -1.65
CA VAL A 111 17.64 -16.45 -1.88
C VAL A 111 18.95 -17.03 -2.41
N ARG A 112 19.54 -18.02 -1.71
CA ARG A 112 20.80 -18.66 -2.15
C ARG A 112 20.68 -19.21 -3.57
N ALA A 113 19.57 -19.87 -3.87
CA ALA A 113 19.34 -20.48 -5.17
C ALA A 113 19.16 -19.43 -6.28
N LEU A 114 18.42 -18.33 -6.02
CA LEU A 114 18.28 -17.21 -6.93
C LEU A 114 19.60 -16.50 -7.18
N LYS A 115 20.37 -16.16 -6.14
CA LYS A 115 21.65 -15.45 -6.30
C LYS A 115 22.70 -16.29 -7.01
N SER A 116 22.65 -17.61 -6.87
CA SER A 116 23.49 -18.55 -7.62
C SER A 116 23.16 -18.56 -9.11
N ARG A 117 21.87 -18.55 -9.48
CA ARG A 117 21.43 -18.69 -10.88
C ARG A 117 21.28 -17.35 -11.63
N PHE A 118 20.90 -16.29 -10.93
CA PHE A 118 20.57 -14.97 -11.46
C PHE A 118 21.26 -13.87 -10.62
N PRO A 119 22.60 -13.79 -10.63
CA PRO A 119 23.34 -12.89 -9.75
C PRO A 119 23.00 -11.40 -9.95
N GLU A 120 22.61 -11.01 -11.16
CA GLU A 120 22.23 -9.64 -11.52
C GLU A 120 20.82 -9.24 -11.08
N LEU A 121 19.93 -10.22 -10.83
CA LEU A 121 18.58 -9.93 -10.38
C LEU A 121 18.59 -9.49 -8.91
N GLY A 122 17.98 -8.34 -8.62
CA GLY A 122 17.78 -7.88 -7.25
C GLY A 122 16.80 -8.79 -6.50
N VAL A 123 17.20 -9.28 -5.33
CA VAL A 123 16.33 -10.08 -4.47
C VAL A 123 15.96 -9.31 -3.21
N ILE A 124 14.67 -9.06 -3.04
CA ILE A 124 14.10 -8.38 -1.87
C ILE A 124 13.38 -9.41 -1.01
N THR A 125 13.72 -9.51 0.28
CA THR A 125 12.98 -10.34 1.22
C THR A 125 12.14 -9.51 2.17
N ASP A 126 10.92 -9.97 2.43
CA ASP A 126 10.07 -9.43 3.48
C ASP A 126 10.64 -9.78 4.86
N VAL A 127 10.63 -8.82 5.79
CA VAL A 127 10.97 -9.04 7.19
C VAL A 127 9.74 -8.69 8.02
N ALA A 128 8.98 -9.72 8.37
CA ALA A 128 7.76 -9.70 9.16
C ALA A 128 7.45 -11.13 9.62
N LEU A 129 6.73 -11.27 10.74
CA LEU A 129 6.43 -12.59 11.32
C LEU A 129 5.06 -13.15 10.89
N ASP A 130 4.23 -12.39 10.18
CA ASP A 130 2.87 -12.83 9.82
C ASP A 130 2.77 -14.11 8.96
N PRO A 131 3.78 -14.50 8.14
CA PRO A 131 3.74 -15.80 7.46
C PRO A 131 4.06 -16.96 8.42
N TYR A 132 4.73 -16.68 9.53
CA TYR A 132 5.30 -17.64 10.46
C TYR A 132 4.51 -17.77 11.76
N THR A 133 3.69 -16.77 12.12
CA THR A 133 2.89 -16.80 13.34
C THR A 133 1.62 -17.64 13.18
N SER A 134 1.29 -18.42 14.20
CA SER A 134 0.04 -19.20 14.23
C SER A 134 -1.22 -18.31 14.29
N HIS A 135 -1.08 -17.06 14.71
CA HIS A 135 -2.14 -16.05 14.83
C HIS A 135 -2.13 -14.99 13.72
N GLY A 136 -1.16 -14.99 12.80
CA GLY A 136 -1.14 -14.12 11.62
C GLY A 136 -0.90 -12.62 11.90
N GLN A 137 -0.37 -12.28 13.08
CA GLN A 137 0.10 -10.92 13.39
C GLN A 137 1.56 -10.76 12.95
N ASP A 138 1.98 -9.53 12.65
CA ASP A 138 3.34 -9.23 12.14
C ASP A 138 4.42 -9.39 13.23
N GLY A 139 4.01 -9.51 14.50
CA GLY A 139 4.89 -9.65 15.66
C GLY A 139 4.41 -10.65 16.71
N LEU A 140 5.21 -10.83 17.76
CA LEU A 140 4.91 -11.68 18.91
C LEU A 140 3.82 -11.05 19.78
N ILE A 141 2.97 -11.87 20.41
CA ILE A 141 1.85 -11.40 21.22
C ILE A 141 2.00 -11.75 22.71
N ASP A 142 1.51 -10.86 23.58
CA ASP A 142 1.40 -11.12 25.01
C ASP A 142 0.12 -11.90 25.38
N ALA A 143 -0.09 -12.13 26.67
CA ALA A 143 -1.28 -12.82 27.18
C ALA A 143 -2.60 -12.08 26.93
N SER A 144 -2.55 -10.77 26.65
CA SER A 144 -3.72 -9.95 26.27
C SER A 144 -3.99 -9.97 24.77
N GLY A 145 -3.07 -10.51 23.97
CA GLY A 145 -3.11 -10.48 22.51
C GLY A 145 -2.54 -9.20 21.90
N TYR A 146 -1.87 -8.37 22.70
CA TYR A 146 -1.17 -7.17 22.23
C TYR A 146 0.15 -7.57 21.55
N VAL A 147 0.47 -6.96 20.41
CA VAL A 147 1.73 -7.21 19.69
C VAL A 147 2.87 -6.47 20.39
N LEU A 148 3.80 -7.22 20.96
CA LEU A 148 4.94 -6.72 21.72
C LEU A 148 5.98 -6.10 20.78
N ASN A 149 6.30 -4.82 20.95
CA ASN A 149 7.19 -4.10 20.05
C ASN A 149 8.63 -4.62 20.10
N ASP A 150 9.29 -4.51 21.25
CA ASP A 150 10.74 -4.71 21.37
C ASP A 150 11.12 -6.18 21.18
N GLU A 151 10.35 -7.10 21.75
CA GLU A 151 10.52 -8.54 21.56
C GLU A 151 10.31 -8.96 20.10
N THR A 152 9.40 -8.30 19.39
CA THR A 152 9.24 -8.51 17.94
C THR A 152 10.45 -7.98 17.18
N VAL A 153 10.95 -6.79 17.51
CA VAL A 153 12.15 -6.22 16.87
C VAL A 153 13.36 -7.17 17.03
N GLU A 154 13.55 -7.78 18.20
CA GLU A 154 14.60 -8.79 18.40
C GLU A 154 14.44 -10.01 17.48
N ALA A 155 13.22 -10.48 17.27
CA ALA A 155 12.91 -11.59 16.36
C ALA A 155 13.14 -11.20 14.89
N LEU A 156 12.73 -9.99 14.48
CA LEU A 156 12.92 -9.47 13.13
C LEU A 156 14.41 -9.27 12.80
N VAL A 157 15.23 -8.87 13.78
CA VAL A 157 16.69 -8.83 13.62
C VAL A 157 17.22 -10.22 13.28
N LYS A 158 16.82 -11.27 14.00
CA LYS A 158 17.26 -12.65 13.71
C LYS A 158 16.87 -13.08 12.30
N GLN A 159 15.65 -12.76 11.87
CA GLN A 159 15.17 -13.03 10.51
C GLN A 159 15.99 -12.30 9.45
N ALA A 160 16.20 -10.98 9.62
CA ALA A 160 16.99 -10.17 8.69
C ALA A 160 18.43 -10.67 8.58
N MET A 161 19.04 -11.06 9.69
CA MET A 161 20.37 -11.65 9.74
C MET A 161 20.45 -12.98 8.98
N ASN A 162 19.43 -13.83 9.10
CA ASN A 162 19.32 -15.08 8.34
C ASN A 162 19.20 -14.82 6.83
N HIS A 163 18.42 -13.81 6.43
CA HIS A 163 18.30 -13.41 5.03
C HIS A 163 19.61 -12.82 4.48
N ALA A 164 20.30 -11.98 5.26
CA ALA A 164 21.59 -11.40 4.90
C ALA A 164 22.68 -12.46 4.72
N ALA A 165 22.75 -13.44 5.62
CA ALA A 165 23.66 -14.59 5.49
C ALA A 165 23.40 -15.43 4.23
N ALA A 166 22.16 -15.43 3.71
CA ALA A 166 21.81 -16.09 2.45
C ALA A 166 22.22 -15.29 1.20
N GLY A 167 22.67 -14.05 1.35
CA GLY A 167 23.10 -13.17 0.26
C GLY A 167 22.00 -12.27 -0.30
N VAL A 168 20.96 -11.96 0.48
CA VAL A 168 19.90 -11.06 0.03
C VAL A 168 20.44 -9.67 -0.30
N ASP A 169 19.90 -9.07 -1.35
CA ASP A 169 20.27 -7.71 -1.75
C ASP A 169 19.67 -6.66 -0.81
N MET A 170 18.39 -6.84 -0.49
CA MET A 170 17.60 -5.88 0.27
C MET A 170 16.64 -6.61 1.19
N VAL A 171 16.60 -6.20 2.45
CA VAL A 171 15.54 -6.58 3.38
C VAL A 171 14.49 -5.49 3.42
N ALA A 172 13.22 -5.87 3.51
CA ALA A 172 12.12 -4.94 3.49
C ALA A 172 11.22 -5.16 4.73
N PRO A 173 11.53 -4.53 5.87
CA PRO A 173 10.75 -4.70 7.11
C PRO A 173 9.34 -4.13 6.91
N SER A 174 8.35 -5.03 6.91
CA SER A 174 6.95 -4.69 6.68
C SER A 174 6.09 -4.73 7.93
N ASP A 175 6.68 -5.02 9.08
CA ASP A 175 6.06 -5.28 10.37
C ASP A 175 5.40 -4.07 11.05
N MET A 176 5.85 -2.84 10.75
CA MET A 176 5.41 -1.58 11.40
C MET A 176 5.68 -1.51 12.92
N MET A 177 6.74 -2.15 13.42
CA MET A 177 7.21 -1.94 14.80
C MET A 177 8.04 -0.65 14.91
N ASP A 178 7.99 0.00 16.07
CA ASP A 178 8.79 1.19 16.33
C ASP A 178 10.28 0.81 16.47
N GLY A 179 11.16 1.57 15.81
CA GLY A 179 12.62 1.42 15.94
C GLY A 179 13.24 0.22 15.20
N ARG A 180 12.45 -0.57 14.45
CA ARG A 180 12.96 -1.77 13.76
C ARG A 180 14.05 -1.45 12.74
N VAL A 181 13.95 -0.33 12.02
CA VAL A 181 14.91 0.02 10.96
C VAL A 181 16.30 0.21 11.57
N GLY A 182 16.38 0.98 12.65
CA GLY A 182 17.64 1.25 13.33
C GLY A 182 18.23 -0.02 13.96
N ALA A 183 17.38 -0.88 14.52
CA ALA A 183 17.81 -2.17 15.06
C ALA A 183 18.38 -3.09 13.97
N LEU A 184 17.68 -3.24 12.84
CA LEU A 184 18.13 -4.01 11.68
C LEU A 184 19.44 -3.44 11.13
N ARG A 185 19.53 -2.13 10.90
CA ARG A 185 20.72 -1.46 10.36
C ARG A 185 21.94 -1.72 11.25
N ARG A 186 21.82 -1.52 12.56
CA ARG A 186 22.93 -1.79 13.51
C ARG A 186 23.37 -3.25 13.50
N ALA A 187 22.42 -4.19 13.44
CA ALA A 187 22.73 -5.61 13.42
C ALA A 187 23.43 -6.02 12.10
N LEU A 188 22.91 -5.58 10.96
CA LEU A 188 23.51 -5.82 9.64
C LEU A 188 24.93 -5.27 9.57
N ASP A 189 25.12 -4.01 9.98
CA ASP A 189 26.44 -3.36 9.93
C ASP A 189 27.44 -4.03 10.88
N GLY A 190 27.00 -4.35 12.10
CA GLY A 190 27.82 -5.02 13.12
C GLY A 190 28.28 -6.43 12.73
N ALA A 191 27.54 -7.09 11.83
CA ALA A 191 27.84 -8.42 11.33
C ALA A 191 28.55 -8.43 9.96
N GLY A 192 28.87 -7.26 9.38
CA GLY A 192 29.58 -7.17 8.10
C GLY A 192 28.68 -7.18 6.86
N PHE A 193 27.37 -6.96 7.01
CA PHE A 193 26.40 -6.88 5.91
C PHE A 193 26.08 -5.43 5.52
N GLN A 194 27.07 -4.53 5.50
CA GLN A 194 26.85 -3.09 5.28
C GLN A 194 26.22 -2.76 3.91
N ARG A 195 26.31 -3.69 2.94
CA ARG A 195 25.74 -3.52 1.59
C ARG A 195 24.30 -4.03 1.44
N THR A 196 23.77 -4.71 2.45
CA THR A 196 22.37 -5.12 2.47
C THR A 196 21.51 -3.88 2.72
N ARG A 197 20.64 -3.57 1.76
CA ARG A 197 19.78 -2.39 1.78
C ARG A 197 18.55 -2.63 2.64
N ILE A 198 17.98 -1.56 3.20
CA ILE A 198 16.71 -1.57 3.90
C ILE A 198 15.69 -0.78 3.10
N LEU A 199 14.64 -1.46 2.64
CA LEU A 199 13.43 -0.86 2.06
C LEU A 199 12.35 -0.83 3.14
N ALA A 200 12.31 0.25 3.90
CA ALA A 200 11.39 0.37 5.02
C ALA A 200 9.96 0.57 4.53
N TYR A 201 9.03 -0.28 4.99
CA TYR A 201 7.60 0.02 4.89
C TYR A 201 7.26 1.07 5.94
N SER A 202 7.61 2.32 5.66
CA SER A 202 7.46 3.42 6.60
C SER A 202 6.00 3.83 6.78
N ALA A 203 5.27 3.97 5.68
CA ALA A 203 3.86 4.34 5.72
C ALA A 203 2.98 3.17 5.25
N LYS A 204 2.88 2.13 6.08
CA LYS A 204 1.98 0.98 5.84
C LYS A 204 0.69 1.13 6.65
N TYR A 205 -0.41 1.33 5.94
CA TYR A 205 -1.73 1.58 6.51
C TYR A 205 -2.47 0.30 6.85
N ALA A 206 -3.35 0.39 7.86
CA ALA A 206 -4.32 -0.62 8.25
C ALA A 206 -5.44 -0.76 7.21
N SER A 207 -5.11 -1.35 6.07
CA SER A 207 -5.97 -1.34 4.89
C SER A 207 -6.80 -2.60 4.70
N SER A 208 -7.99 -2.43 4.11
CA SER A 208 -8.84 -3.53 3.64
C SER A 208 -8.42 -4.09 2.26
N PHE A 209 -7.46 -3.46 1.57
CA PHE A 209 -6.99 -3.92 0.26
C PHE A 209 -6.04 -5.14 0.32
N TYR A 210 -5.72 -5.66 1.50
CA TYR A 210 -4.79 -6.78 1.67
C TYR A 210 -5.42 -8.17 1.60
N GLY A 211 -6.75 -8.27 1.47
CA GLY A 211 -7.48 -9.56 1.48
C GLY A 211 -6.85 -10.62 0.56
N PRO A 212 -6.69 -10.34 -0.75
CA PRO A 212 -6.16 -11.34 -1.68
C PRO A 212 -4.70 -11.77 -1.39
N PHE A 213 -3.87 -10.89 -0.81
CA PHE A 213 -2.52 -11.25 -0.35
C PHE A 213 -2.57 -12.23 0.82
N ARG A 214 -3.46 -11.99 1.79
CA ARG A 214 -3.62 -12.88 2.95
C ARG A 214 -4.10 -14.27 2.53
N ASP A 215 -4.90 -14.35 1.47
CA ASP A 215 -5.25 -15.63 0.85
C ASP A 215 -4.04 -16.29 0.20
N ALA A 216 -3.22 -15.51 -0.53
CA ALA A 216 -2.04 -15.99 -1.22
C ALA A 216 -0.97 -16.58 -0.28
N VAL A 217 -0.68 -15.92 0.85
CA VAL A 217 0.27 -16.44 1.85
C VAL A 217 -0.35 -17.38 2.89
N GLY A 218 -1.66 -17.64 2.78
CA GLY A 218 -2.39 -18.51 3.71
C GLY A 218 -2.42 -17.99 5.14
N SER A 219 -2.47 -16.66 5.34
CA SER A 219 -2.59 -16.00 6.65
C SER A 219 -4.02 -15.54 6.99
N SER A 220 -4.93 -15.52 6.01
CA SER A 220 -6.35 -15.16 6.22
C SER A 220 -7.00 -15.99 7.34
N GLY A 221 -6.76 -17.31 7.37
CA GLY A 221 -7.29 -18.21 8.39
C GLY A 221 -6.66 -18.05 9.78
N ASN A 222 -5.41 -17.58 9.84
CA ASN A 222 -4.68 -17.38 11.09
C ASN A 222 -5.14 -16.12 11.83
N LEU A 223 -5.42 -15.03 11.10
CA LEU A 223 -5.81 -13.74 11.69
C LEU A 223 -7.20 -13.78 12.36
N LYS A 224 -8.05 -14.78 12.07
CA LYS A 224 -9.33 -15.09 12.77
C LYS A 224 -10.26 -13.87 13.04
N GLY A 225 -10.32 -12.92 12.12
CA GLY A 225 -11.13 -11.69 12.28
C GLY A 225 -10.48 -10.60 13.14
N GLY A 226 -9.25 -10.82 13.59
CA GLY A 226 -8.40 -9.81 14.19
C GLY A 226 -8.03 -8.69 13.21
N ASN A 227 -7.54 -7.60 13.76
CA ASN A 227 -7.08 -6.43 13.00
C ASN A 227 -5.60 -6.17 13.29
N LYS A 228 -5.04 -5.22 12.54
CA LYS A 228 -3.64 -4.77 12.65
C LYS A 228 -3.56 -3.29 13.07
N PHE A 229 -4.62 -2.79 13.73
CA PHE A 229 -4.81 -1.34 14.00
C PHE A 229 -3.91 -0.79 15.10
N THR A 230 -3.29 -1.66 15.89
CA THR A 230 -2.39 -1.25 16.98
C THR A 230 -0.97 -0.96 16.51
N TYR A 231 -0.66 -1.14 15.22
CA TYR A 231 0.68 -0.91 14.65
C TYR A 231 0.64 -0.43 13.18
N GLN A 232 -0.29 -0.92 12.35
CA GLN A 232 -0.49 -0.31 11.03
C GLN A 232 -1.26 1.00 11.15
N MET A 233 -0.88 1.98 10.35
CA MET A 233 -1.39 3.35 10.46
C MET A 233 -2.89 3.47 10.15
N ASP A 234 -3.56 4.42 10.78
CA ASP A 234 -4.95 4.77 10.45
C ASP A 234 -5.02 5.38 9.03
N PRO A 235 -5.86 4.83 8.12
CA PRO A 235 -6.10 5.41 6.79
C PRO A 235 -6.46 6.91 6.76
N ALA A 236 -6.99 7.47 7.86
CA ALA A 236 -7.33 8.87 7.96
C ALA A 236 -6.12 9.80 8.17
N ASN A 237 -4.95 9.26 8.51
CA ASN A 237 -3.79 10.05 8.92
C ASN A 237 -2.82 10.29 7.76
N SER A 238 -2.54 11.57 7.47
CA SER A 238 -1.55 11.96 6.45
C SER A 238 -0.27 12.52 7.06
N ASP A 239 -0.37 13.34 8.11
CA ASP A 239 0.80 13.94 8.77
C ASP A 239 1.64 12.91 9.55
N GLU A 240 1.01 11.83 10.00
CA GLU A 240 1.68 10.71 10.66
C GLU A 240 2.66 10.01 9.71
N ALA A 241 2.32 9.87 8.44
CA ALA A 241 3.22 9.27 7.43
C ALA A 241 4.56 10.00 7.33
N LEU A 242 4.55 11.33 7.48
CA LEU A 242 5.78 12.12 7.47
C LEU A 242 6.61 11.88 8.73
N ARG A 243 5.98 11.63 9.88
CA ARG A 243 6.71 11.28 11.10
C ARG A 243 7.35 9.90 10.99
N GLU A 244 6.60 8.90 10.52
CA GLU A 244 7.11 7.55 10.30
C GLU A 244 8.30 7.52 9.34
N VAL A 245 8.16 8.18 8.18
CA VAL A 245 9.25 8.27 7.21
C VAL A 245 10.46 9.02 7.79
N ALA A 246 10.25 10.10 8.55
CA ALA A 246 11.36 10.82 9.17
C ALA A 246 12.15 9.94 10.15
N LEU A 247 11.46 9.09 10.92
CA LEU A 247 12.10 8.14 11.84
C LEU A 247 12.92 7.10 11.06
N ASP A 248 12.31 6.44 10.07
CA ASP A 248 13.00 5.41 9.28
C ASP A 248 14.22 5.97 8.51
N VAL A 249 14.12 7.19 7.98
CA VAL A 249 15.24 7.88 7.35
C VAL A 249 16.36 8.16 8.35
N ALA A 250 16.02 8.66 9.54
CA ALA A 250 16.99 8.92 10.60
C ALA A 250 17.65 7.63 11.12
N GLU A 251 16.93 6.50 11.05
CA GLU A 251 17.38 5.18 11.46
C GLU A 251 18.23 4.44 10.41
N GLY A 252 18.33 4.98 9.20
CA GLY A 252 19.22 4.46 8.15
C GLY A 252 18.53 3.58 7.11
N ALA A 253 17.25 3.83 6.80
CA ALA A 253 16.59 3.26 5.63
C ALA A 253 17.24 3.79 4.33
N ASP A 254 17.49 2.89 3.37
CA ASP A 254 18.02 3.23 2.05
C ASP A 254 16.91 3.66 1.09
N MET A 255 15.71 3.10 1.29
CA MET A 255 14.48 3.43 0.58
C MET A 255 13.30 3.38 1.54
N VAL A 256 12.29 4.20 1.30
CA VAL A 256 11.05 4.23 2.09
C VAL A 256 9.86 3.88 1.22
N MET A 257 8.83 3.26 1.79
CA MET A 257 7.66 2.78 1.04
C MET A 257 6.34 3.26 1.63
N VAL A 258 5.41 3.62 0.73
CA VAL A 258 3.98 3.78 1.04
C VAL A 258 3.21 2.53 0.60
N LYS A 259 2.34 2.02 1.48
CA LYS A 259 1.48 0.85 1.20
C LYS A 259 0.12 1.00 1.89
N PRO A 260 -1.03 0.84 1.20
CA PRO A 260 -1.23 0.56 -0.22
C PRO A 260 -0.80 1.67 -1.19
N GLY A 261 -1.00 1.45 -2.49
CA GLY A 261 -0.55 2.36 -3.54
C GLY A 261 -1.60 3.36 -4.00
N LEU A 262 -2.50 2.94 -4.89
CA LEU A 262 -3.49 3.81 -5.54
C LEU A 262 -4.33 4.66 -4.57
N PRO A 263 -4.79 4.15 -3.41
CA PRO A 263 -5.57 4.96 -2.47
C PRO A 263 -4.75 6.00 -1.69
N TYR A 264 -3.42 5.97 -1.79
CA TYR A 264 -2.48 6.78 -0.97
C TYR A 264 -1.45 7.52 -1.84
N LEU A 265 -1.79 7.86 -3.09
CA LEU A 265 -0.90 8.62 -3.98
C LEU A 265 -0.59 10.04 -3.47
N ASP A 266 -1.49 10.62 -2.68
CA ASP A 266 -1.26 11.87 -1.96
C ASP A 266 -0.12 11.71 -0.93
N ILE A 267 -0.07 10.58 -0.23
CA ILE A 267 1.00 10.26 0.72
C ILE A 267 2.33 10.07 -0.01
N VAL A 268 2.34 9.34 -1.14
CA VAL A 268 3.54 9.20 -1.99
C VAL A 268 4.08 10.57 -2.38
N ARG A 269 3.20 11.48 -2.82
CA ARG A 269 3.58 12.86 -3.18
C ARG A 269 4.18 13.60 -2.00
N ARG A 270 3.50 13.60 -0.84
CA ARG A 270 3.97 14.30 0.36
C ARG A 270 5.32 13.76 0.85
N VAL A 271 5.51 12.44 0.84
CA VAL A 271 6.77 11.80 1.23
C VAL A 271 7.89 12.20 0.26
N LYS A 272 7.65 12.11 -1.05
CA LYS A 272 8.63 12.52 -2.05
C LYS A 272 9.04 13.99 -1.90
N ASP A 273 8.06 14.88 -1.70
CA ASP A 273 8.29 16.32 -1.51
C ASP A 273 9.09 16.64 -0.26
N ALA A 274 8.77 15.98 0.86
CA ALA A 274 9.38 16.29 2.15
C ALA A 274 10.81 15.77 2.29
N PHE A 275 11.10 14.58 1.75
CA PHE A 275 12.35 13.88 2.05
C PHE A 275 13.30 13.77 0.85
N ALA A 276 12.81 13.91 -0.38
CA ALA A 276 13.59 13.68 -1.60
C ALA A 276 14.36 12.33 -1.63
N MET A 277 13.93 11.37 -0.81
CA MET A 277 14.53 10.02 -0.69
C MET A 277 13.98 9.09 -1.77
N PRO A 278 14.72 8.03 -2.15
CA PRO A 278 14.16 6.93 -2.94
C PRO A 278 12.85 6.42 -2.32
N THR A 279 11.75 6.58 -3.04
CA THR A 279 10.39 6.34 -2.53
C THR A 279 9.76 5.22 -3.35
N ALA A 280 9.48 4.10 -2.71
CA ALA A 280 8.73 3.01 -3.30
C ALA A 280 7.23 3.12 -3.00
N VAL A 281 6.42 2.45 -3.81
CA VAL A 281 4.99 2.27 -3.55
C VAL A 281 4.58 0.84 -3.91
N TYR A 282 3.66 0.26 -3.14
CA TYR A 282 3.14 -1.07 -3.43
C TYR A 282 1.71 -0.99 -3.98
N GLN A 283 1.53 -1.30 -5.26
CA GLN A 283 0.21 -1.63 -5.81
C GLN A 283 -0.24 -3.00 -5.28
N VAL A 284 -1.03 -2.99 -4.21
CA VAL A 284 -1.27 -4.22 -3.45
C VAL A 284 -2.27 -5.15 -4.12
N SER A 285 -2.39 -6.34 -3.54
CA SER A 285 -3.19 -7.46 -4.05
C SER A 285 -4.64 -7.10 -4.36
N GLY A 286 -5.29 -6.29 -3.52
CA GLY A 286 -6.67 -5.84 -3.75
C GLY A 286 -6.79 -4.87 -4.92
N GLU A 287 -5.78 -4.01 -5.14
CA GLU A 287 -5.75 -3.09 -6.28
C GLU A 287 -5.60 -3.88 -7.60
N TYR A 288 -4.72 -4.89 -7.60
CA TYR A 288 -4.58 -5.83 -8.71
C TYR A 288 -5.90 -6.56 -9.01
N ALA A 289 -6.49 -7.18 -7.98
CA ALA A 289 -7.73 -7.94 -8.12
C ALA A 289 -8.88 -7.08 -8.65
N MET A 290 -9.00 -5.83 -8.18
CA MET A 290 -10.00 -4.88 -8.65
C MET A 290 -9.88 -4.61 -10.16
N LEU A 291 -8.66 -4.37 -10.66
CA LEU A 291 -8.42 -4.13 -12.09
C LEU A 291 -8.64 -5.40 -12.93
N LYS A 292 -8.16 -6.57 -12.47
CA LYS A 292 -8.40 -7.85 -13.15
C LYS A 292 -9.89 -8.16 -13.25
N ALA A 293 -10.64 -8.02 -12.15
CA ALA A 293 -12.07 -8.31 -12.12
C ALA A 293 -12.86 -7.40 -13.08
N ALA A 294 -12.64 -6.09 -13.01
CA ALA A 294 -13.30 -5.14 -13.91
C ALA A 294 -12.95 -5.39 -15.39
N SER A 295 -11.71 -5.78 -15.68
CA SER A 295 -11.27 -6.08 -17.04
C SER A 295 -11.86 -7.38 -17.58
N GLN A 296 -11.92 -8.44 -16.76
CA GLN A 296 -12.54 -9.72 -17.12
C GLN A 296 -14.04 -9.58 -17.40
N MET A 297 -14.71 -8.64 -16.73
CA MET A 297 -16.11 -8.28 -17.00
C MET A 297 -16.28 -7.39 -18.24
N GLY A 298 -15.18 -6.99 -18.91
CA GLY A 298 -15.19 -6.12 -20.07
C GLY A 298 -15.52 -4.65 -19.75
N TRP A 299 -15.46 -4.25 -18.47
CA TRP A 299 -15.75 -2.87 -18.07
C TRP A 299 -14.59 -1.92 -18.32
N LEU A 300 -13.36 -2.45 -18.23
CA LEU A 300 -12.11 -1.70 -18.42
C LEU A 300 -11.22 -2.42 -19.45
N ASP A 301 -10.50 -1.62 -20.25
CA ASP A 301 -9.34 -2.12 -21.00
C ASP A 301 -8.18 -2.32 -20.03
N GLU A 302 -7.79 -3.57 -19.82
CA GLU A 302 -6.79 -3.94 -18.82
C GLU A 302 -5.47 -3.23 -19.03
N ARG A 303 -4.91 -3.32 -20.25
CA ARG A 303 -3.61 -2.76 -20.57
C ARG A 303 -3.60 -1.25 -20.38
N ALA A 304 -4.60 -0.55 -20.90
CA ALA A 304 -4.69 0.90 -20.80
C ALA A 304 -4.81 1.35 -19.34
N CYS A 305 -5.71 0.73 -18.57
CA CYS A 305 -5.97 1.13 -17.17
C CYS A 305 -4.79 0.79 -16.25
N VAL A 306 -4.17 -0.38 -16.42
CA VAL A 306 -3.00 -0.76 -15.62
C VAL A 306 -1.84 0.20 -15.87
N LEU A 307 -1.51 0.49 -17.15
CA LEU A 307 -0.45 1.45 -17.46
C LEU A 307 -0.77 2.86 -16.95
N GLU A 308 -2.03 3.29 -17.00
CA GLU A 308 -2.46 4.58 -16.45
C GLU A 308 -2.26 4.65 -14.92
N VAL A 309 -2.62 3.58 -14.19
CA VAL A 309 -2.41 3.49 -12.74
C VAL A 309 -0.93 3.55 -12.39
N LEU A 310 -0.08 2.78 -13.09
CA LEU A 310 1.37 2.76 -12.84
C LEU A 310 2.04 4.11 -13.19
N VAL A 311 1.60 4.78 -14.26
CA VAL A 311 2.02 6.16 -14.55
C VAL A 311 1.54 7.12 -13.46
N GLY A 312 0.34 6.92 -12.90
CA GLY A 312 -0.16 7.66 -11.75
C GLY A 312 0.74 7.55 -10.52
N MET A 313 1.20 6.34 -10.21
CA MET A 313 2.16 6.05 -9.14
C MET A 313 3.53 6.71 -9.39
N LYS A 314 4.08 6.58 -10.60
CA LYS A 314 5.33 7.25 -10.99
C LYS A 314 5.21 8.78 -10.87
N ARG A 315 4.10 9.35 -11.37
CA ARG A 315 3.83 10.80 -11.33
C ARG A 315 3.65 11.32 -9.90
N ALA A 316 3.08 10.50 -9.01
CA ALA A 316 2.98 10.84 -7.60
C ALA A 316 4.37 10.97 -6.94
N GLY A 317 5.40 10.34 -7.50
CA GLY A 317 6.78 10.46 -7.04
C GLY A 317 7.43 9.13 -6.71
N ALA A 318 6.83 7.99 -7.05
CA ALA A 318 7.48 6.71 -6.82
C ALA A 318 8.69 6.51 -7.76
N ASP A 319 9.82 6.08 -7.19
CA ASP A 319 10.99 5.62 -7.94
C ASP A 319 10.90 4.12 -8.25
N ALA A 320 10.24 3.35 -7.39
CA ALA A 320 10.01 1.92 -7.55
C ALA A 320 8.56 1.54 -7.21
N ILE A 321 7.99 0.62 -7.98
CA ILE A 321 6.60 0.18 -7.85
C ILE A 321 6.59 -1.34 -7.70
N LEU A 322 6.20 -1.82 -6.53
CA LEU A 322 5.90 -3.24 -6.33
C LEU A 322 4.51 -3.51 -6.92
N THR A 323 4.45 -4.36 -7.95
CA THR A 323 3.19 -4.67 -8.64
C THR A 323 3.18 -6.08 -9.20
N TYR A 324 2.05 -6.78 -9.01
CA TYR A 324 1.80 -8.08 -9.64
C TYR A 324 1.62 -7.99 -11.17
N PHE A 325 1.47 -6.78 -11.72
CA PHE A 325 1.46 -6.54 -13.16
C PHE A 325 2.87 -6.34 -13.75
N ALA A 326 3.97 -6.47 -12.97
CA ALA A 326 5.31 -6.07 -13.41
C ALA A 326 5.71 -6.67 -14.77
N LEU A 327 5.55 -7.99 -14.95
CA LEU A 327 5.89 -8.65 -16.22
C LEU A 327 4.96 -8.24 -17.36
N ASP A 328 3.66 -8.11 -17.11
CA ASP A 328 2.68 -7.70 -18.13
C ASP A 328 2.92 -6.26 -18.59
N ALA A 329 3.13 -5.35 -17.63
CA ALA A 329 3.46 -3.95 -17.88
C ALA A 329 4.77 -3.82 -18.68
N ALA A 330 5.82 -4.54 -18.27
CA ALA A 330 7.10 -4.52 -18.99
C ALA A 330 6.96 -5.00 -20.45
N ARG A 331 6.18 -6.07 -20.70
CA ARG A 331 5.85 -6.53 -22.07
C ARG A 331 5.12 -5.45 -22.87
N TRP A 332 4.10 -4.81 -22.29
CA TRP A 332 3.33 -3.78 -22.99
C TRP A 332 4.17 -2.52 -23.30
N LEU A 333 5.09 -2.16 -22.41
CA LEU A 333 6.04 -1.06 -22.62
C LEU A 333 7.03 -1.42 -23.76
N GLY A 334 7.57 -2.63 -23.78
CA GLY A 334 8.48 -3.10 -24.83
C GLY A 334 7.84 -3.17 -26.23
N GLN A 335 6.56 -3.60 -26.32
CA GLN A 335 5.80 -3.59 -27.57
C GLN A 335 5.55 -2.17 -28.09
N SER A 336 5.35 -1.20 -27.19
CA SER A 336 5.13 0.20 -27.55
C SER A 336 6.40 0.86 -28.10
N ALA A 337 7.58 0.43 -27.63
CA ALA A 337 8.88 0.89 -28.14
C ALA A 337 9.20 0.31 -29.54
N ARG A 338 8.80 -0.94 -29.83
CA ARG A 338 9.02 -1.59 -31.13
C ARG A 338 7.94 -1.29 -32.17
N GLY A 339 6.74 -0.87 -31.74
CA GLY A 339 5.57 -0.61 -32.59
C GLY A 339 5.47 0.80 -33.21
N GLY A 340 6.51 1.64 -33.06
CA GLY A 340 6.54 3.02 -33.55
C GLY A 340 6.47 3.21 -35.07
N SER A 341 6.38 2.13 -35.87
CA SER A 341 6.18 2.18 -37.33
C SER A 341 4.82 1.66 -37.81
N GLY A 342 3.91 1.25 -36.90
CA GLY A 342 2.70 0.50 -37.28
C GLY A 342 1.35 1.07 -36.84
N ALA A 343 1.30 2.24 -36.20
CA ALA A 343 0.01 2.87 -35.93
C ALA A 343 -0.59 3.37 -37.25
N ALA A 344 -1.56 2.63 -37.79
CA ALA A 344 -2.37 3.10 -38.90
C ALA A 344 -2.91 4.49 -38.54
N PRO A 345 -2.71 5.52 -39.38
CA PRO A 345 -3.18 6.86 -39.08
C PRO A 345 -4.68 6.79 -38.84
N PHE A 346 -5.14 7.47 -37.78
CA PHE A 346 -6.55 7.70 -37.52
C PHE A 346 -7.22 8.18 -38.81
N ARG A 347 -7.98 7.30 -39.46
CA ARG A 347 -8.84 7.67 -40.59
C ARG A 347 -10.09 8.31 -40.00
N PRO A 348 -10.34 9.61 -40.21
CA PRO A 348 -11.63 10.18 -39.86
C PRO A 348 -12.73 9.41 -40.64
N PRO A 349 -13.93 9.26 -40.06
CA PRO A 349 -15.04 8.63 -40.78
C PRO A 349 -15.29 9.37 -42.10
N PRO A 350 -15.71 8.66 -43.17
CA PRO A 350 -15.96 9.29 -44.46
C PRO A 350 -16.99 10.40 -44.28
N HIS A 351 -16.64 11.59 -44.76
CA HIS A 351 -17.58 12.70 -44.86
C HIS A 351 -18.81 12.22 -45.64
N HIS A 352 -19.97 12.17 -44.97
CA HIS A 352 -21.24 12.13 -45.67
C HIS A 352 -21.27 13.34 -46.59
N ARG A 353 -21.26 13.09 -47.90
CA ARG A 353 -21.48 14.09 -48.93
C ARG A 353 -22.77 14.82 -48.58
N ARG A 354 -22.67 16.12 -48.28
CA ARG A 354 -23.83 17.02 -48.25
C ARG A 354 -24.49 16.96 -49.62
N ALA A 355 -25.78 16.66 -49.66
CA ALA A 355 -26.62 16.91 -50.81
C ALA A 355 -26.68 18.43 -51.09
N PRO A 356 -26.76 18.85 -52.36
CA PRO A 356 -26.83 20.27 -52.72
C PRO A 356 -28.19 20.88 -52.32
N PRO A 357 -28.25 22.21 -52.08
CA PRO A 357 -29.47 22.87 -51.68
C PRO A 357 -30.42 23.03 -52.88
N THR A 358 -31.69 22.65 -52.70
CA THR A 358 -32.77 23.03 -53.60
C THR A 358 -33.21 24.45 -53.29
N SER A 359 -33.24 25.29 -54.33
CA SER A 359 -33.74 26.67 -54.32
C SER A 359 -35.26 26.70 -54.40
N GLU A 360 -35.90 27.55 -53.58
CA GLU A 360 -37.12 28.36 -53.81
C GLU A 360 -37.79 28.65 -52.45
N TYR A 361 -38.58 29.70 -52.23
CA TYR A 361 -38.48 31.15 -52.45
C TYR A 361 -39.55 31.74 -51.49
N TYR A 362 -39.33 32.97 -51.02
CA TYR A 362 -40.26 33.88 -50.29
C TYR A 362 -40.77 33.56 -48.87
N GLY A 363 -40.62 34.57 -47.99
CA GLY A 363 -41.48 34.73 -46.82
C GLY A 363 -40.91 35.72 -45.80
N SER A 364 -41.38 36.96 -45.86
CA SER A 364 -41.16 38.09 -44.95
C SER A 364 -41.27 37.80 -43.43
N ASP A 365 -40.45 38.51 -42.63
CA ASP A 365 -40.65 38.80 -41.20
C ASP A 365 -42.11 39.27 -40.90
N PRO A 366 -42.69 39.10 -39.68
CA PRO A 366 -42.07 39.57 -38.42
C PRO A 366 -42.41 38.78 -37.11
N LEU A 367 -41.73 39.17 -36.02
CA LEU A 367 -42.12 39.12 -34.59
C LEU A 367 -43.48 38.47 -34.24
N SER A 368 -43.49 37.43 -33.37
CA SER A 368 -44.38 37.30 -32.18
C SER A 368 -44.44 35.85 -31.64
N SER A 369 -44.48 35.73 -30.30
CA SER A 369 -44.96 34.60 -29.49
C SER A 369 -44.09 33.31 -29.37
N ALA A 370 -43.22 33.29 -28.36
CA ALA A 370 -42.83 32.05 -27.70
C ALA A 370 -43.71 31.84 -26.43
N PRO A 371 -44.24 30.63 -26.17
CA PRO A 371 -45.03 30.36 -24.96
C PRO A 371 -44.14 30.29 -23.70
N PRO A 372 -44.66 30.64 -22.51
CA PRO A 372 -43.88 30.61 -21.28
C PRO A 372 -43.60 29.18 -20.78
N PRO A 373 -42.51 28.95 -20.03
CA PRO A 373 -42.18 27.65 -19.44
C PRO A 373 -43.14 27.28 -18.29
N PRO A 374 -43.29 25.98 -17.98
CA PRO A 374 -44.23 25.49 -16.96
C PRO A 374 -43.78 25.85 -15.52
N PRO A 375 -44.72 25.99 -14.56
CA PRO A 375 -44.43 26.42 -13.20
C PRO A 375 -43.79 25.33 -12.31
N HIS A 376 -42.94 25.77 -11.37
CA HIS A 376 -42.31 24.94 -10.34
C HIS A 376 -43.33 24.41 -9.30
N PRO A 377 -43.12 23.21 -8.71
CA PRO A 377 -44.03 22.65 -7.73
C PRO A 377 -43.95 23.37 -6.36
N ALA A 378 -45.13 23.55 -5.75
CA ALA A 378 -45.35 24.28 -4.51
C ALA A 378 -44.80 23.57 -3.26
N SER A 379 -44.32 24.37 -2.30
CA SER A 379 -43.91 23.93 -0.96
C SER A 379 -45.12 23.52 -0.10
N PRO A 380 -45.01 22.51 0.78
CA PRO A 380 -46.11 22.09 1.63
C PRO A 380 -46.34 23.04 2.84
N PRO A 381 -47.59 23.17 3.34
CA PRO A 381 -47.96 24.14 4.35
C PRO A 381 -47.61 23.69 5.79
N ARG A 382 -47.33 24.67 6.65
CA ARG A 382 -47.21 24.51 8.11
C ARG A 382 -48.59 24.45 8.75
N VAL A 383 -48.80 23.51 9.66
CA VAL A 383 -49.97 23.49 10.58
C VAL A 383 -49.49 23.41 12.03
N ARG A 384 -50.05 24.27 12.89
CA ARG A 384 -49.90 24.29 14.35
C ARG A 384 -51.11 23.61 15.01
N GLY A 385 -50.85 22.77 16.01
CA GLY A 385 -51.61 22.67 17.28
C GLY A 385 -52.85 21.75 17.34
N GLY A 386 -52.80 20.75 18.24
CA GLY A 386 -53.97 19.99 18.73
C GLY A 386 -53.58 18.79 19.59
N ARG A 387 -54.21 18.62 20.77
CA ARG A 387 -53.81 17.73 21.89
C ARG A 387 -54.41 16.30 21.82
N ALA A 388 -53.68 15.38 22.47
CA ALA A 388 -54.08 14.23 23.30
C ALA A 388 -54.91 13.05 22.69
N ALA A 389 -54.37 11.82 22.76
CA ALA A 389 -54.76 10.77 23.73
C ALA A 389 -54.19 9.38 23.36
N ASP A 390 -54.01 8.58 24.41
CA ASP A 390 -53.50 7.20 24.59
C ASP A 390 -53.73 6.13 23.50
N ALA A 391 -52.72 5.26 23.30
CA ALA A 391 -52.83 3.80 23.54
C ALA A 391 -51.49 3.07 23.34
N ARG A 392 -51.26 2.06 24.19
CA ARG A 392 -50.02 1.29 24.43
C ARG A 392 -49.83 0.12 23.43
N ALA A 393 -48.57 -0.20 23.13
CA ALA A 393 -48.06 -1.57 22.92
C ALA A 393 -46.52 -1.56 23.06
N SER A 394 -45.95 -1.95 24.20
CA SER A 394 -45.49 -3.32 24.55
C SER A 394 -44.19 -3.76 23.86
N LEU A 395 -43.05 -3.52 24.52
CA LEU A 395 -41.80 -4.29 24.36
C LEU A 395 -41.28 -4.67 25.76
N PRO A 396 -40.79 -5.90 26.00
CA PRO A 396 -40.47 -6.36 27.36
C PRO A 396 -39.03 -6.03 27.76
N ALA A 397 -38.88 -5.55 29.00
CA ALA A 397 -37.63 -5.50 29.74
C ALA A 397 -37.67 -6.60 30.82
N CYS A 398 -36.61 -7.40 30.91
CA CYS A 398 -36.37 -8.28 32.06
C CYS A 398 -35.23 -7.70 32.90
N ALA A 399 -35.48 -7.68 34.21
CA ALA A 399 -34.77 -6.96 35.26
C ALA A 399 -33.57 -7.73 35.82
N TRP A 400 -32.64 -7.01 36.44
CA TRP A 400 -31.91 -7.48 37.63
C TRP A 400 -31.77 -6.33 38.65
N THR A 401 -32.39 -6.55 39.81
CA THR A 401 -32.23 -5.84 41.09
C THR A 401 -30.75 -5.89 41.55
N GLY A 402 -30.12 -4.95 42.26
CA GLY A 402 -30.55 -4.02 43.29
C GLY A 402 -29.68 -4.26 44.54
N ALA A 403 -28.72 -3.36 44.85
CA ALA A 403 -28.08 -3.27 46.17
C ALA A 403 -27.40 -1.89 46.34
N ARG A 404 -27.33 -1.44 47.60
CA ARG A 404 -27.36 -0.04 48.04
C ARG A 404 -25.97 0.60 48.24
N ARG A 405 -25.96 1.93 48.08
CA ARG A 405 -25.01 2.99 48.52
C ARG A 405 -24.77 2.98 50.06
N PRO A 406 -23.75 3.68 50.65
CA PRO A 406 -23.53 5.13 50.44
C PRO A 406 -22.10 5.71 50.50
N GLU A 407 -22.05 6.96 50.01
CA GLU A 407 -20.93 7.91 50.01
C GLU A 407 -20.70 8.62 51.37
N ALA A 408 -19.48 9.17 51.46
CA ALA A 408 -19.07 10.45 52.07
C ALA A 408 -18.54 10.45 53.51
N CYS A 409 -17.30 10.95 53.70
CA CYS A 409 -17.09 12.33 54.18
C CYS A 409 -15.62 12.79 54.07
N ARG A 410 -15.45 14.08 53.75
CA ARG A 410 -14.19 14.84 53.59
C ARG A 410 -13.63 15.36 54.92
N ARG A 411 -12.39 15.89 54.86
CA ARG A 411 -11.67 16.86 55.74
C ARG A 411 -10.57 16.18 56.59
N ARG A 412 -9.33 16.69 56.76
CA ARG A 412 -8.75 18.05 56.78
C ARG A 412 -7.22 17.94 56.55
N ALA A 413 -6.63 18.96 55.93
CA ALA A 413 -5.20 19.26 56.04
C ALA A 413 -4.93 20.16 57.26
N ARG A 414 -3.81 19.93 57.97
CA ARG A 414 -2.99 20.96 58.64
C ARG A 414 -1.67 20.37 59.15
N ALA A 415 -0.60 21.14 58.92
CA ALA A 415 0.78 20.88 59.28
C ALA A 415 1.09 21.11 60.77
N ARG A 416 2.14 20.44 61.28
CA ARG A 416 3.24 20.99 62.13
C ARG A 416 4.30 19.91 62.44
N ARG A 417 5.57 20.28 62.22
CA ARG A 417 6.86 19.65 62.61
C ARG A 417 7.13 19.81 64.14
N PRO A 418 8.33 19.49 64.70
CA PRO A 418 9.20 18.30 64.63
C PRO A 418 9.77 17.87 66.02
N CYS A 419 10.51 16.76 66.07
CA CYS A 419 11.61 16.42 67.01
C CYS A 419 12.34 15.20 66.42
N SER A 420 13.64 14.91 66.52
CA SER A 420 14.88 15.59 66.92
C SER A 420 15.96 14.49 66.95
N ALA A 421 17.17 14.76 66.41
CA ALA A 421 18.45 14.03 66.60
C ALA A 421 18.52 12.55 66.13
N SER A 422 19.59 12.03 65.54
CA SER A 422 21.02 12.35 65.64
C SER A 422 21.82 11.88 64.40
N ALA A 423 22.96 12.55 64.19
CA ALA A 423 24.14 12.20 63.36
C ALA A 423 24.48 10.68 63.33
N SER A 424 25.16 10.12 62.33
CA SER A 424 26.45 10.57 61.79
C SER A 424 26.82 9.90 60.45
N SER A 425 27.75 10.59 59.78
CA SER A 425 28.63 10.28 58.65
C SER A 425 29.04 8.82 58.38
N GLY A 426 29.22 8.48 57.10
CA GLY A 426 30.03 7.33 56.69
C GLY A 426 30.00 7.04 55.19
N SER A 427 30.82 7.75 54.42
CA SER A 427 31.03 7.54 52.98
C SER A 427 31.94 6.33 52.67
N ARG A 428 31.72 5.75 51.48
CA ARG A 428 32.64 4.97 50.61
C ARG A 428 32.63 3.43 50.71
N ARG A 429 32.05 2.85 49.65
CA ARG A 429 32.41 1.65 48.84
C ARG A 429 33.92 1.27 48.83
N PRO A 430 34.37 0.16 48.19
CA PRO A 430 33.70 -1.10 47.78
C PRO A 430 34.53 -2.38 48.07
N ARG A 431 33.92 -3.56 47.92
CA ARG A 431 34.39 -4.66 47.06
C ARG A 431 33.24 -5.61 46.76
#